data_AF-X0VX89-F1
#
_entry.id   AF-X0VX89-F1
#
_cell.length_a   1.000
_cell.length_b   1.000
_cell.length_c   1.000
_cell.angle_alpha   90.00
_cell.angle_beta   90.00
_cell.angle_gamma   90.00
#
_symmetry.space_group_name_H-M   'P 1'
#
loop_
_entity.id
_entity.type
_entity.pdbx_description
1 polymer ?
#
loop_
_entity_poly.entity_id
_entity_poly.type
_entity_poly.pdbx_seq_one_letter_code
_entity_poly.pdbx_strand_id
1 'polypeptide(L)'
;TWYIDAHYRHANTETAVGHATLATGADPSRHGIVANDWIDQKSGAFVYNTEDDRHHLIGKEPKAHEGVSPRNLAASTFGDELVVHNGGRSRVFSVSVKDRGAILPGGHVGKAFWFSKSSGNFVTSTYYYDDYPQWVKQWNAAKPADGFKGKSWELLKDRVTYVHGQMDDRPYEADLKPLGRTFPHPLGGDTKYFYLFLTLTPVGDTLTLDFAKALIENEKLGQNDSGAPDYLQISFSSTDYIGHLFGPSSLETED
;
A
#
# COMPACT_ATOMS: atom_id res chain seq x y z
N THR A 1 -2.66 5.44 25.75
CA THR A 1 -4.13 5.49 25.57
C THR A 1 -4.51 4.55 24.43
N TRP A 2 -5.61 3.82 24.56
CA TRP A 2 -6.15 2.94 23.50
C TRP A 2 -7.59 3.35 23.22
N TYR A 3 -7.94 3.53 21.95
CA TYR A 3 -9.27 3.95 21.52
C TYR A 3 -9.96 2.77 20.84
N ILE A 4 -11.07 2.28 21.42
CA ILE A 4 -11.83 1.10 20.94
C ILE A 4 -13.09 1.45 20.17
N ASP A 5 -13.46 2.73 20.12
CA ASP A 5 -14.71 3.22 19.52
C ASP A 5 -14.42 4.41 18.60
N ALA A 6 -13.52 4.18 17.63
CA ALA A 6 -13.15 5.17 16.62
C ALA A 6 -13.86 4.86 15.29
N HIS A 7 -14.40 5.90 14.63
CA HIS A 7 -15.24 5.75 13.45
C HIS A 7 -14.78 6.65 12.31
N TYR A 8 -14.81 6.13 11.08
CA TYR A 8 -14.85 6.97 9.89
C TYR A 8 -16.20 7.68 9.83
N ARG A 9 -16.19 9.01 9.83
CA ARG A 9 -17.42 9.83 9.85
C ARG A 9 -18.02 10.09 8.47
N HIS A 10 -17.34 9.63 7.42
CA HIS A 10 -17.77 9.78 6.04
C HIS A 10 -18.49 8.52 5.55
N ALA A 11 -19.38 8.69 4.57
CA ALA A 11 -20.21 7.60 4.08
C ALA A 11 -19.44 6.57 3.23
N ASN A 12 -18.45 7.00 2.45
CA ASN A 12 -17.68 6.11 1.58
C ASN A 12 -16.44 5.56 2.29
N THR A 13 -16.55 4.37 2.87
CA THR A 13 -15.47 3.70 3.62
C THR A 13 -14.54 2.91 2.70
N GLU A 14 -14.08 3.54 1.62
CA GLU A 14 -13.13 2.98 0.67
C GLU A 14 -11.68 3.35 1.01
N THR A 15 -10.72 2.57 0.48
CA THR A 15 -9.28 2.70 0.78
C THR A 15 -8.77 4.14 0.60
N ALA A 16 -9.00 4.77 -0.56
CA ALA A 16 -8.46 6.09 -0.86
C ALA A 16 -9.00 7.16 0.12
N VAL A 17 -10.30 7.10 0.39
CA VAL A 17 -11.01 8.05 1.25
C VAL A 17 -10.51 7.95 2.69
N GLY A 18 -10.41 6.74 3.22
CA GLY A 18 -9.91 6.48 4.58
C GLY A 18 -8.47 6.94 4.77
N HIS A 19 -7.57 6.63 3.82
CA HIS A 19 -6.17 7.06 3.88
C HIS A 19 -6.03 8.58 3.85
N ALA A 20 -6.77 9.26 2.97
CA ALA A 20 -6.77 10.72 2.90
C ALA A 20 -7.33 11.35 4.20
N THR A 21 -8.43 10.82 4.75
CA THR A 21 -9.00 11.30 6.03
C THR A 21 -8.01 11.13 7.18
N LEU A 22 -7.36 9.97 7.30
CA LEU A 22 -6.38 9.73 8.37
C LEU A 22 -5.16 10.65 8.27
N ALA A 23 -4.68 10.90 7.06
CA ALA A 23 -3.48 11.69 6.84
C ALA A 23 -3.70 13.19 6.96
N THR A 24 -4.90 13.68 6.66
CA THR A 24 -5.21 15.12 6.63
C THR A 24 -6.01 15.59 7.85
N GLY A 25 -6.69 14.68 8.55
CA GLY A 25 -7.68 15.02 9.58
C GLY A 25 -8.94 15.70 9.04
N ALA A 26 -9.08 15.79 7.71
CA ALA A 26 -10.21 16.42 7.04
C ALA A 26 -11.23 15.38 6.56
N ASP A 27 -12.47 15.80 6.31
CA ASP A 27 -13.49 14.95 5.68
C ASP A 27 -13.37 15.00 4.13
N PRO A 28 -14.00 14.06 3.38
CA PRO A 28 -13.89 14.02 1.91
C PRO A 28 -14.33 15.27 1.18
N SER A 29 -15.27 16.02 1.75
CA SER A 29 -15.71 17.33 1.26
C SER A 29 -14.62 18.41 1.30
N ARG A 30 -13.51 18.17 2.01
CA ARG A 30 -12.38 19.08 2.17
C ARG A 30 -11.13 18.57 1.46
N HIS A 31 -10.76 17.29 1.65
CA HIS A 31 -9.56 16.73 1.02
C HIS A 31 -9.77 16.29 -0.44
N GLY A 32 -11.02 16.26 -0.93
CA GLY A 32 -11.34 16.07 -2.35
C GLY A 32 -11.36 14.60 -2.84
N ILE A 33 -10.75 13.68 -2.09
CA ILE A 33 -10.78 12.23 -2.38
C ILE A 33 -12.09 11.63 -1.89
N VAL A 34 -13.05 11.38 -2.79
CA VAL A 34 -14.42 10.94 -2.45
C VAL A 34 -14.69 9.45 -2.69
N ALA A 35 -13.81 8.78 -3.42
CA ALA A 35 -13.86 7.35 -3.74
C ALA A 35 -12.47 6.88 -4.23
N ASN A 36 -12.28 5.57 -4.40
CA ASN A 36 -11.14 5.03 -5.14
C ASN A 36 -11.14 5.51 -6.60
N ASP A 37 -12.33 5.69 -7.18
CA ASP A 37 -12.54 6.12 -8.54
C ASP A 37 -13.81 6.97 -8.65
N TRP A 38 -13.83 7.97 -9.52
CA TRP A 38 -15.04 8.78 -9.76
C TRP A 38 -15.17 9.20 -11.23
N ILE A 39 -16.37 9.67 -11.58
CA ILE A 39 -16.61 10.34 -12.86
C ILE A 39 -16.43 11.85 -12.69
N ASP A 40 -15.49 12.44 -13.41
CA ASP A 40 -15.37 13.89 -13.49
C ASP A 40 -16.60 14.46 -14.22
N GLN A 41 -17.38 15.28 -13.51
CA GLN A 41 -18.66 15.79 -14.01
C GLN A 41 -18.52 16.70 -15.24
N LYS A 42 -17.36 17.33 -15.44
CA LYS A 42 -17.14 18.28 -16.54
C LYS A 42 -16.77 17.56 -17.83
N SER A 43 -15.88 16.58 -17.74
CA SER A 43 -15.35 15.83 -18.89
C SER A 43 -16.06 14.52 -19.16
N GLY A 44 -16.76 13.97 -18.16
CA GLY A 44 -17.32 12.61 -18.19
C GLY A 44 -16.26 11.50 -18.07
N ALA A 45 -15.00 11.85 -17.82
CA ALA A 45 -13.92 10.89 -17.70
C ALA A 45 -14.01 10.09 -16.39
N PHE A 46 -13.60 8.84 -16.45
CA PHE A 46 -13.29 8.04 -15.26
C PHE A 46 -11.93 8.47 -14.74
N VAL A 47 -11.85 8.77 -13.44
CA VAL A 47 -10.63 9.27 -12.78
C VAL A 47 -10.29 8.34 -11.63
N TYR A 48 -9.10 7.74 -11.70
CA TYR A 48 -8.53 7.03 -10.56
C TYR A 48 -7.95 8.02 -9.53
N ASN A 49 -8.10 7.72 -8.24
CA ASN A 49 -7.85 8.70 -7.17
C ASN A 49 -6.47 9.37 -7.18
N THR A 50 -5.40 8.65 -7.50
CA THR A 50 -4.04 9.20 -7.61
C THR A 50 -3.60 9.40 -9.06
N GLU A 51 -4.48 9.26 -10.04
CA GLU A 51 -4.14 9.37 -11.46
C GLU A 51 -3.57 10.75 -11.80
N ASP A 52 -2.44 10.76 -12.51
CA ASP A 52 -1.81 11.97 -13.02
C ASP A 52 -0.83 11.68 -14.16
N ASP A 53 -1.28 11.82 -15.41
CA ASP A 53 -0.46 11.60 -16.62
C ASP A 53 0.76 12.53 -16.76
N ARG A 54 0.87 13.55 -15.91
CA ARG A 54 2.07 14.40 -15.84
C ARG A 54 3.26 13.66 -15.21
N HIS A 55 3.00 12.61 -14.42
CA HIS A 55 4.03 11.88 -13.67
C HIS A 55 3.87 10.37 -13.84
N HIS A 56 4.84 9.73 -14.48
CA HIS A 56 4.81 8.30 -14.80
C HIS A 56 5.72 7.51 -13.85
N LEU A 57 5.57 6.18 -13.84
CA LEU A 57 6.44 5.31 -13.05
C LEU A 57 7.88 5.36 -13.59
N ILE A 58 8.86 5.49 -12.70
CA ILE A 58 10.27 5.53 -13.09
C ILE A 58 10.67 4.20 -13.73
N GLY A 59 11.33 4.27 -14.88
CA GLY A 59 11.78 3.10 -15.65
C GLY A 59 10.68 2.45 -16.51
N LYS A 60 9.52 3.10 -16.66
CA LYS A 60 8.48 2.72 -17.61
C LYS A 60 8.22 3.85 -18.59
N GLU A 61 7.90 3.50 -19.83
CA GLU A 61 7.44 4.47 -20.82
C GLU A 61 6.13 5.12 -20.35
N PRO A 62 5.97 6.46 -20.49
CA PRO A 62 4.74 7.13 -20.16
C PRO A 62 3.57 6.57 -20.97
N LYS A 63 2.48 6.23 -20.28
CA LYS A 63 1.24 5.78 -20.90
C LYS A 63 0.06 6.47 -20.22
N ALA A 64 -0.92 6.87 -21.03
CA ALA A 64 -2.13 7.52 -20.56
C ALA A 64 -2.84 6.66 -19.52
N HIS A 65 -3.33 7.31 -18.47
CA HIS A 65 -4.02 6.72 -17.31
C HIS A 65 -3.18 5.74 -16.47
N GLU A 66 -1.85 5.75 -16.63
CA GLU A 66 -0.93 4.95 -15.79
C GLU A 66 -0.03 5.81 -14.89
N GLY A 67 -0.05 7.13 -15.09
CA GLY A 67 0.68 8.07 -14.23
C GLY A 67 0.01 8.26 -12.88
N VAL A 68 0.79 8.49 -11.82
CA VAL A 68 0.26 8.69 -10.46
C VAL A 68 1.01 9.74 -9.65
N SER A 69 0.25 10.54 -8.89
CA SER A 69 0.74 11.58 -7.97
C SER A 69 -0.34 11.95 -6.92
N PRO A 70 -0.03 12.77 -5.90
CA PRO A 70 -1.03 13.22 -4.93
C PRO A 70 -1.91 14.37 -5.45
N ARG A 71 -1.88 14.69 -6.76
CA ARG A 71 -2.55 15.87 -7.36
C ARG A 71 -3.99 16.09 -6.90
N ASN A 72 -4.78 15.03 -6.79
CA ASN A 72 -6.20 15.13 -6.47
C ASN A 72 -6.47 15.34 -4.97
N LEU A 73 -5.45 15.21 -4.11
CA LEU A 73 -5.56 15.52 -2.69
C LEU A 73 -5.53 17.04 -2.51
N ALA A 74 -6.65 17.64 -2.11
CA ALA A 74 -6.75 19.11 -2.00
C ALA A 74 -6.18 19.66 -0.68
N ALA A 75 -6.09 18.85 0.36
CA ALA A 75 -5.66 19.25 1.69
C ALA A 75 -4.24 18.76 1.98
N SER A 76 -3.48 19.52 2.77
CA SER A 76 -2.20 19.08 3.30
C SER A 76 -2.37 17.93 4.29
N THR A 77 -1.39 17.03 4.31
CA THR A 77 -1.30 15.96 5.32
C THR A 77 -0.55 16.44 6.57
N PHE A 78 -0.62 15.66 7.66
CA PHE A 78 0.26 15.84 8.81
C PHE A 78 1.74 15.89 8.40
N GLY A 79 2.16 15.06 7.44
CA GLY A 79 3.52 15.07 6.91
C GLY A 79 3.85 16.38 6.19
N ASP A 80 2.95 16.87 5.34
CA ASP A 80 3.11 18.17 4.67
C ASP A 80 3.31 19.30 5.69
N GLU A 81 2.45 19.37 6.71
CA GLU A 81 2.52 20.38 7.77
C GLU A 81 3.77 20.25 8.64
N LEU A 82 4.23 19.02 8.90
CA LEU A 82 5.47 18.79 9.64
C LEU A 82 6.68 19.35 8.90
N VAL A 83 6.73 19.17 7.58
CA VAL A 83 7.80 19.68 6.71
C VAL A 83 7.75 21.20 6.66
N VAL A 84 6.56 21.79 6.48
CA VAL A 84 6.37 23.25 6.52
C VAL A 84 6.82 23.84 7.85
N HIS A 85 6.38 23.26 8.97
CA HIS A 85 6.71 23.72 10.32
C HIS A 85 8.22 23.71 10.58
N ASN A 86 8.92 22.67 10.12
CA ASN A 86 10.36 22.54 10.30
C ASN A 86 11.18 23.25 9.22
N GLY A 87 10.56 24.06 8.34
CA GLY A 87 11.25 24.81 7.30
C GLY A 87 11.93 23.91 6.27
N GLY A 88 11.29 22.79 5.91
CA GLY A 88 11.80 21.82 4.94
C GLY A 88 12.80 20.80 5.49
N ARG A 89 13.11 20.85 6.80
CA ARG A 89 14.14 19.99 7.42
C ARG A 89 13.63 18.60 7.81
N SER A 90 12.34 18.46 8.11
CA SER A 90 11.71 17.17 8.30
C SER A 90 11.62 16.42 6.97
N ARG A 91 11.66 15.08 7.03
CA ARG A 91 11.45 14.23 5.86
C ARG A 91 10.25 13.35 6.08
N VAL A 92 9.49 13.13 5.01
CA VAL A 92 8.28 12.30 5.01
C VAL A 92 8.46 11.17 4.01
N PHE A 93 8.21 9.96 4.47
CA PHE A 93 8.22 8.75 3.64
C PHE A 93 6.91 7.99 3.83
N SER A 94 6.50 7.28 2.78
CA SER A 94 5.31 6.46 2.81
C SER A 94 5.49 5.18 1.99
N VAL A 95 5.05 4.04 2.54
CA VAL A 95 5.20 2.71 1.94
C VAL A 95 3.90 1.92 2.02
N SER A 96 3.53 1.25 0.94
CA SER A 96 2.37 0.36 0.89
C SER A 96 2.51 -0.72 -0.20
N VAL A 97 1.59 -1.67 -0.23
CA VAL A 97 1.37 -2.48 -1.45
C VAL A 97 0.60 -1.68 -2.51
N LYS A 98 -0.30 -0.80 -2.09
CA LYS A 98 -1.16 0.00 -2.97
C LYS A 98 -0.55 1.38 -3.18
N ASP A 99 -0.51 1.86 -4.41
CA ASP A 99 -0.13 3.24 -4.74
C ASP A 99 -0.92 4.27 -3.92
N ARG A 100 -2.25 4.21 -3.90
CA ARG A 100 -3.12 5.10 -3.08
C ARG A 100 -2.89 4.97 -1.58
N GLY A 101 -2.45 3.79 -1.12
CA GLY A 101 -2.09 3.55 0.27
C GLY A 101 -0.75 4.18 0.68
N ALA A 102 0.08 4.53 -0.31
CA ALA A 102 1.35 5.24 -0.10
C ALA A 102 1.26 6.74 -0.47
N ILE A 103 0.69 7.06 -1.62
CA ILE A 103 0.66 8.42 -2.18
C ILE A 103 -0.19 9.36 -1.32
N LEU A 104 -1.42 8.97 -0.97
CA LEU A 104 -2.34 9.87 -0.26
C LEU A 104 -1.85 10.18 1.16
N PRO A 105 -1.36 9.21 1.96
CA PRO A 105 -0.80 9.54 3.26
C PRO A 105 0.57 10.22 3.21
N GLY A 106 1.36 9.95 2.18
CA GLY A 106 2.63 10.65 1.94
C GLY A 106 2.43 12.14 1.64
N GLY A 107 1.25 12.54 1.18
CA GLY A 107 0.91 13.92 0.87
C GLY A 107 1.70 14.48 -0.30
N HIS A 108 1.77 15.80 -0.35
CA HIS A 108 2.39 16.54 -1.45
C HIS A 108 3.90 16.51 -1.39
N VAL A 109 4.50 16.53 -0.20
CA VAL A 109 5.96 16.67 -0.05
C VAL A 109 6.66 15.36 0.31
N GLY A 110 5.91 14.35 0.75
CA GLY A 110 6.46 13.05 1.10
C GLY A 110 6.97 12.26 -0.09
N LYS A 111 7.78 11.24 0.18
CA LYS A 111 8.30 10.30 -0.82
C LYS A 111 7.57 8.96 -0.68
N ALA A 112 6.84 8.57 -1.71
CA ALA A 112 5.99 7.37 -1.69
C ALA A 112 6.60 6.22 -2.50
N PHE A 113 6.53 5.01 -1.95
CA PHE A 113 6.91 3.76 -2.62
C PHE A 113 5.79 2.73 -2.48
N TRP A 114 5.51 1.99 -3.56
CA TRP A 114 4.50 0.93 -3.53
C TRP A 114 4.91 -0.32 -4.28
N PHE A 115 4.36 -1.46 -3.91
CA PHE A 115 4.67 -2.73 -4.53
C PHE A 115 4.02 -2.89 -5.92
N SER A 116 4.85 -3.13 -6.93
CA SER A 116 4.42 -3.39 -8.31
C SER A 116 4.12 -4.88 -8.50
N LYS A 117 2.83 -5.21 -8.59
CA LYS A 117 2.34 -6.58 -8.85
C LYS A 117 2.74 -7.14 -10.21
N SER A 118 3.21 -6.29 -11.14
CA SER A 118 3.71 -6.74 -12.44
C SER A 118 5.18 -7.16 -12.41
N SER A 119 5.97 -6.63 -11.47
CA SER A 119 7.43 -6.79 -11.48
C SER A 119 8.04 -7.27 -10.18
N GLY A 120 7.30 -7.28 -9.07
CA GLY A 120 7.81 -7.66 -7.75
C GLY A 120 8.70 -6.61 -7.08
N ASN A 121 8.74 -5.40 -7.65
CA ASN A 121 9.59 -4.30 -7.19
C ASN A 121 8.77 -3.32 -6.35
N PHE A 122 9.44 -2.60 -5.44
CA PHE A 122 8.90 -1.34 -4.93
C PHE A 122 9.21 -0.22 -5.93
N VAL A 123 8.16 0.45 -6.39
CA VAL A 123 8.22 1.46 -7.44
C VAL A 123 7.78 2.83 -6.91
N THR A 124 8.12 3.87 -7.66
CA THR A 124 7.68 5.26 -7.42
C THR A 124 7.44 5.97 -8.75
N SER A 125 6.97 7.21 -8.73
CA SER A 125 6.73 8.03 -9.94
C SER A 125 7.68 9.23 -10.03
N THR A 126 7.73 9.82 -11.23
CA THR A 126 8.49 11.04 -11.52
C THR A 126 7.96 12.28 -10.80
N TYR A 127 6.90 12.17 -10.01
CA TYR A 127 6.53 13.21 -9.05
C TYR A 127 7.54 13.29 -7.90
N TYR A 128 8.07 12.14 -7.45
CA TYR A 128 8.89 12.05 -6.25
C TYR A 128 10.39 12.09 -6.54
N TYR A 129 10.82 11.46 -7.63
CA TYR A 129 12.22 11.31 -8.00
C TYR A 129 12.39 11.34 -9.52
N ASP A 130 13.51 11.89 -10.00
CA ASP A 130 13.90 11.75 -11.41
C ASP A 130 14.40 10.32 -11.69
N ASP A 131 15.06 9.70 -10.70
CA ASP A 131 15.58 8.34 -10.75
C ASP A 131 15.57 7.72 -9.34
N TYR A 132 15.52 6.39 -9.25
CA TYR A 132 15.47 5.69 -7.97
C TYR A 132 16.72 5.96 -7.12
N PRO A 133 16.57 6.13 -5.79
CA PRO A 133 17.69 6.06 -4.86
C PRO A 133 18.47 4.76 -5.04
N GLN A 134 19.80 4.81 -4.86
CA GLN A 134 20.67 3.67 -5.10
C GLN A 134 20.29 2.44 -4.27
N TRP A 135 19.86 2.64 -3.02
CA TRP A 135 19.41 1.55 -2.15
C TRP A 135 18.13 0.89 -2.66
N VAL A 136 17.20 1.64 -3.26
CA VAL A 136 15.96 1.09 -3.87
C VAL A 136 16.32 0.27 -5.11
N LYS A 137 17.28 0.74 -5.92
CA LYS A 137 17.80 -0.04 -7.06
C LYS A 137 18.40 -1.37 -6.59
N GLN A 138 19.21 -1.35 -5.53
CA GLN A 138 19.81 -2.55 -4.95
C GLN A 138 18.76 -3.49 -4.37
N TRP A 139 17.78 -2.96 -3.64
CA TRP A 139 16.65 -3.72 -3.12
C TRP A 139 15.90 -4.45 -4.25
N ASN A 140 15.49 -3.72 -5.28
CA ASN A 140 14.76 -4.29 -6.41
C ASN A 140 15.60 -5.29 -7.20
N ALA A 141 16.91 -5.04 -7.38
CA ALA A 141 17.81 -5.97 -8.04
C ALA A 141 17.99 -7.30 -7.27
N ALA A 142 17.89 -7.27 -5.94
CA ALA A 142 17.94 -8.47 -5.10
C ALA A 142 16.68 -9.35 -5.21
N LYS A 143 15.58 -8.81 -5.78
CA LYS A 143 14.29 -9.49 -5.96
C LYS A 143 13.78 -10.24 -4.71
N PRO A 144 13.58 -9.56 -3.56
CA PRO A 144 13.18 -10.24 -2.32
C PRO A 144 11.90 -11.08 -2.46
N ALA A 145 10.95 -10.63 -3.29
CA ALA A 145 9.73 -11.36 -3.59
C ALA A 145 9.96 -12.75 -4.24
N ASP A 146 11.06 -12.92 -4.99
CA ASP A 146 11.38 -14.21 -5.61
C ASP A 146 11.75 -15.28 -4.58
N GLY A 147 12.17 -14.88 -3.38
CA GLY A 147 12.42 -15.79 -2.26
C GLY A 147 11.18 -16.54 -1.76
N PHE A 148 9.99 -16.20 -2.26
CA PHE A 148 8.72 -16.88 -1.96
C PHE A 148 8.27 -17.85 -3.06
N LYS A 149 9.01 -17.98 -4.17
CA LYS A 149 8.68 -18.94 -5.22
C LYS A 149 8.73 -20.37 -4.66
N GLY A 150 7.72 -21.16 -5.01
CA GLY A 150 7.57 -22.55 -4.56
C GLY A 150 7.19 -22.71 -3.09
N LYS A 151 6.98 -21.61 -2.35
CA LYS A 151 6.50 -21.66 -0.96
C LYS A 151 4.97 -21.69 -0.91
N SER A 152 4.45 -21.97 0.28
CA SER A 152 3.04 -21.90 0.60
C SER A 152 2.82 -20.98 1.79
N TRP A 153 1.64 -20.39 1.87
CA TRP A 153 1.11 -19.86 3.11
C TRP A 153 0.51 -21.02 3.91
N GLU A 154 1.15 -21.32 5.03
CA GLU A 154 0.71 -22.30 6.02
C GLU A 154 0.22 -21.58 7.27
N LEU A 155 -0.67 -22.21 8.03
CA LEU A 155 -1.15 -21.67 9.30
C LEU A 155 0.02 -21.41 10.25
N LEU A 156 0.03 -20.23 10.88
CA LEU A 156 1.08 -19.84 11.83
C LEU A 156 1.03 -20.67 13.12
N LYS A 157 -0.17 -21.09 13.55
CA LYS A 157 -0.42 -21.87 14.76
C LYS A 157 -1.10 -23.20 14.41
N ASP A 158 -1.25 -24.06 15.42
CA ASP A 158 -2.08 -25.26 15.29
C ASP A 158 -3.54 -24.86 14.99
N ARG A 159 -4.13 -25.47 13.96
CA ARG A 159 -5.51 -25.24 13.49
C ARG A 159 -6.54 -25.28 14.61
N VAL A 160 -6.33 -26.11 15.64
CA VAL A 160 -7.27 -26.23 16.77
C VAL A 160 -7.36 -24.96 17.63
N THR A 161 -6.40 -24.04 17.48
CA THR A 161 -6.37 -22.77 18.22
C THR A 161 -7.18 -21.65 17.55
N TYR A 162 -7.60 -21.86 16.29
CA TYR A 162 -8.36 -20.89 15.52
C TYR A 162 -9.86 -21.08 15.77
N VAL A 163 -10.56 -19.98 16.02
CA VAL A 163 -12.02 -19.94 16.14
C VAL A 163 -12.67 -20.47 14.86
N HIS A 164 -12.12 -20.13 13.70
CA HIS A 164 -12.58 -20.58 12.38
C HIS A 164 -11.83 -21.80 11.85
N GLY A 165 -11.07 -22.53 12.67
CA GLY A 165 -10.19 -23.62 12.21
C GLY A 165 -10.89 -24.77 11.46
N GLN A 166 -12.18 -25.00 11.71
CA GLN A 166 -13.01 -26.01 11.03
C GLN A 166 -13.83 -25.44 9.86
N MET A 167 -13.63 -24.16 9.50
CA MET A 167 -14.43 -23.40 8.53
C MET A 167 -13.59 -22.98 7.30
N ASP A 168 -12.71 -23.87 6.83
CA ASP A 168 -11.68 -23.61 5.82
C ASP A 168 -12.15 -23.77 4.35
N ASP A 169 -13.20 -24.56 4.10
CA ASP A 169 -13.78 -24.71 2.75
C ASP A 169 -15.21 -24.19 2.72
N ARG A 170 -15.39 -22.92 2.36
CA ARG A 170 -16.72 -22.29 2.33
C ARG A 170 -17.08 -21.84 0.92
N PRO A 171 -18.34 -22.05 0.48
CA PRO A 171 -18.73 -21.81 -0.92
C PRO A 171 -18.66 -20.34 -1.37
N TYR A 172 -18.56 -19.40 -0.42
CA TYR A 172 -18.45 -17.96 -0.67
C TYR A 172 -17.00 -17.44 -0.60
N GLU A 173 -16.02 -18.31 -0.34
CA GLU A 173 -14.59 -17.99 -0.48
C GLU A 173 -14.15 -18.21 -1.92
N ALA A 174 -13.28 -17.33 -2.42
CA ALA A 174 -12.76 -17.46 -3.75
C ALA A 174 -11.82 -18.67 -3.88
N ASP A 175 -11.98 -19.47 -4.94
CA ASP A 175 -11.03 -20.53 -5.31
C ASP A 175 -10.12 -20.03 -6.43
N LEU A 176 -9.08 -19.26 -6.05
CA LEU A 176 -8.14 -18.67 -6.99
C LEU A 176 -6.87 -19.54 -7.10
N LYS A 177 -6.71 -20.29 -8.20
CA LYS A 177 -5.47 -21.07 -8.41
C LYS A 177 -4.26 -20.14 -8.66
N PRO A 178 -3.08 -20.41 -8.07
CA PRO A 178 -2.72 -21.61 -7.32
C PRO A 178 -3.09 -21.58 -5.82
N LEU A 179 -3.42 -20.41 -5.24
CA LEU A 179 -3.72 -20.26 -3.80
C LEU A 179 -4.80 -21.24 -3.33
N GLY A 180 -5.80 -21.50 -4.17
CA GLY A 180 -6.92 -22.34 -3.80
C GLY A 180 -7.82 -21.68 -2.77
N ARG A 181 -8.81 -22.43 -2.29
CA ARG A 181 -9.75 -21.97 -1.27
C ARG A 181 -9.33 -22.34 0.15
N THR A 182 -8.63 -23.46 0.32
CA THR A 182 -8.32 -24.05 1.63
C THR A 182 -6.82 -24.03 1.92
N PHE A 183 -6.44 -24.00 3.19
CA PHE A 183 -5.04 -24.18 3.58
C PHE A 183 -4.46 -25.58 3.25
N PRO A 184 -3.14 -25.67 2.99
CA PRO A 184 -2.19 -24.57 2.79
C PRO A 184 -2.38 -23.92 1.40
N HIS A 185 -2.10 -22.62 1.28
CA HIS A 185 -2.22 -21.90 -0.01
C HIS A 185 -0.88 -21.84 -0.75
N PRO A 186 -0.68 -22.60 -1.85
CA PRO A 186 0.54 -22.53 -2.63
C PRO A 186 0.68 -21.17 -3.31
N LEU A 187 1.82 -20.51 -3.13
CA LEU A 187 2.08 -19.21 -3.75
C LEU A 187 2.46 -19.33 -5.24
N GLY A 188 2.85 -20.55 -5.66
CA GLY A 188 3.33 -20.80 -7.02
C GLY A 188 4.70 -20.18 -7.27
N GLY A 189 4.99 -19.79 -8.52
CA GLY A 189 6.26 -19.14 -8.87
C GLY A 189 6.43 -18.86 -10.36
N ASP A 190 5.90 -19.75 -11.21
CA ASP A 190 6.07 -19.70 -12.67
C ASP A 190 4.84 -19.13 -13.37
N THR A 191 4.40 -17.96 -12.94
CA THR A 191 3.24 -17.26 -13.52
C THR A 191 3.43 -15.76 -13.50
N LYS A 192 2.93 -15.07 -14.52
CA LYS A 192 2.94 -13.60 -14.58
C LYS A 192 2.14 -12.94 -13.44
N TYR A 193 1.30 -13.71 -12.75
CA TYR A 193 0.52 -13.27 -11.59
C TYR A 193 1.17 -13.58 -10.25
N PHE A 194 2.40 -14.13 -10.23
CA PHE A 194 3.06 -14.55 -9.00
C PHE A 194 3.12 -13.43 -7.96
N TYR A 195 3.58 -12.24 -8.34
CA TYR A 195 3.66 -11.10 -7.43
C TYR A 195 2.29 -10.58 -7.00
N LEU A 196 1.25 -10.71 -7.84
CA LEU A 196 -0.13 -10.44 -7.41
C LEU A 196 -0.54 -11.41 -6.30
N PHE A 197 -0.28 -12.71 -6.44
CA PHE A 197 -0.63 -13.70 -5.42
C PHE A 197 0.05 -13.42 -4.08
N LEU A 198 1.29 -12.93 -4.07
CA LEU A 198 1.95 -12.53 -2.82
C LEU A 198 1.17 -11.42 -2.08
N THR A 199 0.51 -10.51 -2.81
CA THR A 199 -0.31 -9.45 -2.20
C THR A 199 -1.65 -9.93 -1.66
N LEU A 200 -2.07 -11.15 -2.01
CA LEU A 200 -3.28 -11.80 -1.51
C LEU A 200 -3.02 -12.69 -0.29
N THR A 201 -1.80 -12.62 0.28
CA THR A 201 -1.38 -13.37 1.48
C THR A 201 -0.59 -12.44 2.41
N PRO A 202 -0.25 -12.87 3.64
CA PRO A 202 0.58 -12.09 4.57
C PRO A 202 1.98 -11.73 4.04
N VAL A 203 2.41 -12.34 2.92
CA VAL A 203 3.70 -12.05 2.28
C VAL A 203 3.75 -10.61 1.76
N GLY A 204 2.65 -10.05 1.26
CA GLY A 204 2.60 -8.66 0.78
C GLY A 204 2.93 -7.64 1.88
N ASP A 205 2.39 -7.86 3.08
CA ASP A 205 2.69 -7.03 4.26
C ASP A 205 4.09 -7.32 4.81
N THR A 206 4.57 -8.57 4.73
CA THR A 206 5.97 -8.92 5.06
C THR A 206 6.96 -8.13 4.18
N LEU A 207 6.75 -8.13 2.86
CA LEU A 207 7.57 -7.38 1.90
C LEU A 207 7.50 -5.86 2.16
N THR A 208 6.33 -5.35 2.52
CA THR A 208 6.12 -3.94 2.89
C THR A 208 6.91 -3.57 4.15
N LEU A 209 6.85 -4.41 5.18
CA LEU A 209 7.60 -4.20 6.42
C LEU A 209 9.11 -4.24 6.17
N ASP A 210 9.60 -5.21 5.41
CA ASP A 210 11.04 -5.33 5.17
C ASP A 210 11.57 -4.19 4.31
N PHE A 211 10.80 -3.72 3.32
CA PHE A 211 11.15 -2.50 2.58
C PHE A 211 11.16 -1.26 3.48
N ALA A 212 10.18 -1.13 4.39
CA ALA A 212 10.14 -0.02 5.34
C ALA A 212 11.34 -0.04 6.31
N LYS A 213 11.79 -1.22 6.76
CA LYS A 213 13.03 -1.36 7.55
C LYS A 213 14.26 -0.92 6.74
N ALA A 214 14.38 -1.40 5.50
CA ALA A 214 15.47 -0.98 4.62
C ALA A 214 15.46 0.53 4.36
N LEU A 215 14.27 1.14 4.23
CA LEU A 215 14.10 2.59 4.12
C LEU A 215 14.63 3.29 5.38
N ILE A 216 14.23 2.86 6.58
CA ILE A 216 14.70 3.45 7.85
C ILE A 216 16.22 3.42 7.93
N GLU A 217 16.84 2.30 7.59
CA GLU A 217 18.29 2.12 7.63
C GLU A 217 19.03 3.00 6.61
N ASN A 218 18.58 2.99 5.35
CA ASN A 218 19.29 3.66 4.26
C ASN A 218 19.06 5.17 4.23
N GLU A 219 17.87 5.62 4.59
CA GLU A 219 17.53 7.05 4.70
C GLU A 219 17.88 7.61 6.09
N LYS A 220 18.31 6.76 7.04
CA LYS A 220 18.65 7.15 8.41
C LYS A 220 17.52 7.92 9.09
N LEU A 221 16.30 7.38 9.03
CA LEU A 221 15.13 8.05 9.61
C LEU A 221 15.31 8.26 11.11
N GLY A 222 14.97 9.46 11.58
CA GLY A 222 15.16 9.89 12.97
C GLY A 222 16.60 10.28 13.30
N GLN A 223 17.51 10.27 12.33
CA GLN A 223 18.92 10.62 12.50
C GLN A 223 19.37 11.67 11.46
N ASN A 224 18.46 12.53 10.99
CA ASN A 224 18.86 13.61 10.08
C ASN A 224 19.72 14.66 10.82
N ASP A 225 20.66 15.25 10.09
CA ASP A 225 21.66 16.19 10.63
C ASP A 225 21.04 17.45 11.26
N SER A 226 19.80 17.77 10.89
CA SER A 226 19.11 18.96 11.37
C SER A 226 18.47 18.78 12.76
N GLY A 227 18.34 17.53 13.22
CA GLY A 227 17.59 17.17 14.45
C GLY A 227 16.08 17.33 14.34
N ALA A 228 15.54 17.71 13.18
CA ALA A 228 14.10 17.76 12.94
C ALA A 228 13.49 16.35 12.98
N PRO A 229 12.23 16.16 13.39
CA PRO A 229 11.58 14.86 13.33
C PRO A 229 11.35 14.42 11.87
N ASP A 230 11.53 13.14 11.59
CA ASP A 230 11.06 12.51 10.35
C ASP A 230 9.71 11.82 10.58
N TYR A 231 8.93 11.62 9.52
CA TYR A 231 7.66 10.89 9.55
C TYR A 231 7.68 9.76 8.53
N LEU A 232 7.30 8.56 8.96
CA LEU A 232 7.13 7.39 8.12
C LEU A 232 5.71 6.85 8.30
N GLN A 233 4.97 6.79 7.20
CA GLN A 233 3.68 6.13 7.15
C GLN A 233 3.81 4.78 6.44
N ILE A 234 3.20 3.74 7.01
CA ILE A 234 3.20 2.39 6.45
C ILE A 234 1.73 1.94 6.36
N SER A 235 1.31 1.52 5.17
CA SER A 235 -0.02 0.96 4.94
C SER A 235 0.09 -0.52 4.56
N PHE A 236 -0.20 -1.37 5.55
CA PHE A 236 -0.39 -2.79 5.36
C PHE A 236 -1.71 -3.04 4.63
N SER A 237 -1.62 -3.73 3.49
CA SER A 237 -2.73 -3.86 2.54
C SER A 237 -3.16 -5.30 2.34
N SER A 238 -2.36 -6.30 2.75
CA SER A 238 -2.72 -7.70 2.52
C SER A 238 -3.98 -8.08 3.29
N THR A 239 -4.22 -7.52 4.47
CA THR A 239 -5.45 -7.75 5.25
C THR A 239 -6.73 -7.41 4.48
N ASP A 240 -6.72 -6.30 3.73
CA ASP A 240 -7.82 -5.91 2.85
C ASP A 240 -8.01 -6.87 1.68
N TYR A 241 -6.91 -7.29 1.03
CA TYR A 241 -6.99 -8.26 -0.06
C TYR A 241 -7.45 -9.65 0.40
N ILE A 242 -6.95 -10.13 1.54
CA ILE A 242 -7.36 -11.39 2.17
C ILE A 242 -8.84 -11.32 2.54
N GLY A 243 -9.27 -10.25 3.21
CA GLY A 243 -10.67 -10.04 3.57
C GLY A 243 -11.60 -9.96 2.35
N HIS A 244 -11.16 -9.36 1.24
CA HIS A 244 -11.93 -9.37 -0.01
C HIS A 244 -12.03 -10.76 -0.65
N LEU A 245 -11.02 -11.60 -0.48
CA LEU A 245 -10.95 -12.91 -1.13
C LEU A 245 -11.68 -14.00 -0.34
N PHE A 246 -11.56 -13.97 0.99
CA PHE A 246 -12.04 -15.03 1.89
C PHE A 246 -13.13 -14.58 2.88
N GLY A 247 -13.25 -13.27 3.11
CA GLY A 247 -14.24 -12.69 4.02
C GLY A 247 -13.73 -12.56 5.47
N PRO A 248 -14.32 -11.65 6.26
CA PRO A 248 -13.79 -11.24 7.56
C PRO A 248 -13.87 -12.30 8.66
N SER A 249 -14.62 -13.37 8.45
CA SER A 249 -14.76 -14.50 9.39
C SER A 249 -14.15 -15.77 8.82
N SER A 250 -13.10 -15.64 8.01
CA SER A 250 -12.37 -16.78 7.43
C SER A 250 -11.20 -17.21 8.29
N LEU A 251 -10.68 -18.40 8.00
CA LEU A 251 -9.45 -18.88 8.63
C LEU A 251 -8.25 -18.02 8.20
N GLU A 252 -8.23 -17.57 6.94
CA GLU A 252 -7.23 -16.69 6.34
C GLU A 252 -7.19 -15.29 6.95
N THR A 253 -8.33 -14.74 7.37
CA THR A 253 -8.37 -13.43 8.04
C THR A 253 -7.98 -13.54 9.52
N GLU A 254 -8.22 -14.70 10.15
CA GLU A 254 -7.82 -14.96 11.52
C GLU A 254 -6.31 -15.23 11.66
N ASP A 255 -5.71 -15.87 10.66
CA ASP A 255 -4.27 -16.14 10.55
C ASP A 255 -3.42 -14.90 10.19
#